data_AF-A0A7R9LDI8-F1
#
_entry.id   AF-A0A7R9LDI8-F1
#
_cell.length_a   1.000
_cell.length_b   1.000
_cell.length_c   1.000
_cell.angle_alpha   90.00
_cell.angle_beta   90.00
_cell.angle_gamma   90.00
#
_symmetry.space_group_name_H-M   'P 1'
#
loop_
_entity.id
_entity.type
_entity.pdbx_description
1 polymer ?
#
loop_
_entity_poly.entity_id
_entity_poly.type
_entity_poly.pdbx_seq_one_letter_code
_entity_poly.pdbx_strand_id
1 'polypeptide(L)' 'MVDLSGNPESGGPIEHGFSNWVFIVPALITATLVGFFFYKLIQSLMDKEKKKEEKKKLKQQKRDSTKKKAK' A
#
# COMPACT_ATOMS: atom_id res chain seq x y z
N MET A 1 -10.72 -59.30 14.41
CA MET A 1 -11.67 -58.36 13.77
C MET A 1 -11.53 -57.08 14.54
N VAL A 2 -10.86 -56.08 13.97
CA VAL A 2 -10.61 -54.80 14.65
C VAL A 2 -11.85 -53.95 14.43
N ASP A 3 -12.51 -53.58 15.52
CA ASP A 3 -13.76 -52.84 15.48
C ASP A 3 -13.46 -51.38 15.06
N LEU A 4 -13.89 -51.04 13.85
CA LEU A 4 -13.85 -49.67 13.27
C LEU A 4 -15.13 -48.92 13.66
N SER A 5 -15.54 -48.99 14.93
CA SER A 5 -16.54 -48.06 15.45
C SER A 5 -15.88 -46.69 15.54
N GLY A 6 -16.05 -45.92 14.45
CA GLY A 6 -15.68 -44.53 14.34
C GLY A 6 -16.40 -43.71 15.41
N ASN A 7 -15.80 -43.66 16.59
CA ASN A 7 -16.04 -42.61 17.57
C ASN A 7 -15.59 -41.29 16.91
N PRO A 8 -16.39 -40.21 16.95
CA PRO A 8 -16.05 -38.90 16.35
C PRO A 8 -14.92 -38.17 17.09
N GLU A 9 -14.08 -38.90 17.81
CA GLU A 9 -12.84 -38.41 18.40
C GLU A 9 -11.68 -38.63 17.43
N SER A 10 -11.88 -38.19 16.18
CA SER A 10 -10.86 -38.06 15.15
C SER A 10 -9.79 -37.03 15.52
N GLY A 11 -9.26 -37.07 16.74
CA GLY A 11 -8.07 -36.36 17.18
C GLY A 11 -6.82 -36.96 16.52
N GLY A 12 -6.68 -36.76 15.22
CA GLY A 12 -5.42 -36.97 14.52
C GLY A 12 -4.35 -36.02 15.06
N PRO A 13 -3.05 -36.40 15.11
CA PRO A 13 -1.97 -35.56 15.66
C PRO A 13 -1.71 -34.22 14.93
N ILE A 14 -2.58 -33.80 14.01
CA ILE A 14 -2.49 -32.57 13.21
C ILE A 14 -3.81 -31.76 13.29
N GLU A 15 -4.75 -32.09 14.17
CA GLU A 15 -6.00 -31.32 14.37
C GLU A 15 -5.90 -30.24 15.46
N HIS A 16 -4.70 -29.73 15.74
CA HIS A 16 -4.59 -28.38 16.27
C HIS A 16 -4.92 -27.41 15.13
N GLY A 17 -6.20 -27.12 14.92
CA GLY A 17 -6.65 -26.09 14.00
C GLY A 17 -5.94 -24.79 14.33
N PHE A 18 -4.89 -24.46 13.57
CA PHE A 18 -4.13 -23.24 13.76
C PHE A 18 -5.10 -22.07 13.70
N SER A 19 -5.10 -21.23 14.75
CA SER A 19 -5.96 -20.06 14.76
C SER A 19 -5.65 -19.19 13.55
N ASN A 20 -6.67 -18.92 12.72
CA ASN A 20 -6.56 -18.03 11.56
C ASN A 20 -5.93 -16.67 11.92
N TRP A 21 -6.01 -16.28 13.19
CA TRP A 21 -5.37 -15.10 13.76
C TRP A 21 -3.86 -15.03 13.49
N VAL A 22 -3.19 -16.18 13.46
CA VAL A 22 -1.73 -16.26 13.23
C VAL A 22 -1.34 -15.83 11.81
N PHE A 23 -2.26 -15.91 10.85
CA PHE A 23 -2.06 -15.45 9.48
C PHE A 23 -2.58 -14.03 9.27
N ILE A 24 -3.71 -13.69 9.93
CA ILE A 24 -4.35 -12.38 9.79
C ILE A 24 -3.47 -11.26 10.36
N VAL A 25 -2.89 -11.45 11.54
CA VAL A 25 -2.11 -10.39 12.21
C VAL A 25 -0.87 -9.99 11.39
N PRO A 26 0.00 -10.91 10.94
CA PRO A 26 1.15 -10.55 10.09
C PRO A 26 0.73 -9.98 8.73
N ALA A 27 -0.36 -10.48 8.15
CA ALA A 27 -0.87 -9.98 6.88
C ALA A 27 -1.35 -8.53 7.01
N LEU A 28 -2.06 -8.18 8.09
CA LEU A 28 -2.53 -6.83 8.35
C LEU A 28 -1.38 -5.84 8.52
N ILE A 29 -0.35 -6.22 9.29
CA ILE A 29 0.86 -5.41 9.50
C ILE A 29 1.58 -5.19 8.17
N THR A 30 1.75 -6.24 7.37
CA THR A 30 2.40 -6.15 6.07
C THR A 30 1.61 -5.27 5.11
N ALA A 31 0.29 -5.43 5.04
CA ALA A 31 -0.57 -4.64 4.18
C ALA A 31 -0.55 -3.14 4.54
N THR A 32 -0.53 -2.81 5.85
CA THR A 32 -0.44 -1.41 6.30
C THR A 32 0.92 -0.79 5.97
N LEU A 33 2.02 -1.52 6.16
CA LEU A 33 3.35 -1.04 5.78
C LEU A 33 3.44 -0.81 4.28
N VAL A 34 3.03 -1.79 3.47
CA VAL A 34 3.03 -1.68 2.01
C VAL A 34 2.19 -0.47 1.58
N GLY A 35 0.95 -0.34 2.06
CA GLY A 35 0.08 0.80 1.77
C GLY A 35 0.71 2.14 2.15
N PHE A 36 1.36 2.22 3.31
CA PHE A 36 2.06 3.43 3.77
C PHE A 36 3.24 3.79 2.86
N PHE A 37 4.06 2.81 2.47
CA PHE A 37 5.17 3.03 1.56
C PHE A 37 4.70 3.41 0.15
N PHE A 38 3.65 2.77 -0.37
CA PHE A 38 3.04 3.14 -1.66
C PHE A 38 2.46 4.55 -1.62
N TYR A 39 1.70 4.91 -0.57
CA TYR A 39 1.18 6.26 -0.38
C TYR A 39 2.33 7.29 -0.36
N LYS A 40 3.37 7.04 0.43
CA LYS A 40 4.54 7.91 0.52
C LYS A 40 5.32 8.00 -0.80
N LEU A 41 5.38 6.91 -1.57
CA LEU A 41 6.00 6.87 -2.90
C LEU A 41 5.23 7.74 -3.89
N ILE A 42 3.91 7.59 -3.95
CA ILE A 42 3.04 8.39 -4.81
C ILE A 42 3.13 9.86 -4.42
N GLN A 43 3.08 10.16 -3.13
CA GLN A 43 3.22 11.53 -2.61
C GLN A 43 4.59 12.12 -3.01
N SER A 44 5.68 11.36 -2.87
CA SER A 44 7.01 11.76 -3.29
C SER A 44 7.13 12.03 -4.80
N LEU A 45 6.46 11.23 -5.63
CA LEU A 45 6.40 11.46 -7.08
C LEU A 45 5.60 12.74 -7.40
N MET A 46 4.46 12.92 -6.76
CA MET A 46 3.59 14.07 -6.95
C MET A 46 4.26 15.38 -6.51
N ASP A 47 5.02 15.38 -5.41
CA ASP A 47 5.82 16.52 -4.96
C ASP A 47 6.93 16.89 -5.96
N LYS A 48 7.51 15.89 -6.65
CA LYS A 48 8.51 16.13 -7.70
C LYS A 48 7.89 16.74 -8.95
N GLU A 49 6.67 16.36 -9.33
CA GLU A 49 5.98 16.93 -10.48
C GLU A 49 5.50 18.36 -10.22
N LYS A 50 4.93 18.64 -9.04
CA LYS A 50 4.48 19.99 -8.67
C LYS A 50 5.62 21.01 -8.73
N LYS A 51 6.80 20.66 -8.22
CA LYS A 51 7.99 21.53 -8.31
C LYS A 51 8.46 21.82 -9.74
N LYS A 52 8.23 20.92 -10.70
CA LYS A 52 8.57 21.15 -12.11
C LYS A 52 7.52 22.04 -12.79
N GLU A 53 6.25 21.87 -12.46
CA GLU A 53 5.18 22.72 -12.97
C GLU A 53 5.28 24.15 -12.46
N GLU A 54 5.55 24.37 -11.17
CA GLU A 54 5.69 25.72 -10.61
C GLU A 54 6.83 26.49 -11.27
N LYS A 55 7.97 25.84 -11.54
CA LYS A 55 9.10 26.46 -12.26
C LYS A 55 8.75 26.83 -13.70
N LYS A 56 7.90 26.05 -14.38
CA LYS A 56 7.43 26.37 -15.74
C LYS A 56 6.42 27.52 -15.72
N LYS A 57 5.45 27.50 -14.79
CA LYS A 57 4.44 28.56 -14.63
C LYS A 57 5.08 29.91 -14.28
N LEU A 58 6.10 29.93 -13.42
CA LEU A 58 6.83 31.15 -13.08
C LEU A 58 7.61 31.73 -14.28
N LYS A 59 8.23 30.86 -15.10
CA LYS A 59 8.92 31.27 -16.33
C LYS A 59 7.95 31.82 -17.38
N GLN A 60 6.77 31.23 -17.47
CA GLN A 60 5.74 31.63 -18.43
C GLN A 60 5.09 32.97 -18.02
N GLN A 61 4.72 33.13 -16.75
CA GLN A 61 4.23 34.40 -16.21
C GLN A 61 5.24 35.54 -16.38
N LYS A 62 6.54 35.29 -16.17
CA LYS A 62 7.58 36.30 -16.44
C LYS A 62 7.66 36.67 -17.92
N ARG A 63 7.59 35.71 -18.84
CA ARG A 63 7.57 35.99 -20.29
C ARG A 63 6.34 36.78 -20.72
N ASP A 64 5.16 36.43 -20.21
CA ASP A 64 3.91 37.10 -20.56
C ASP A 64 3.84 38.52 -19.98
N SER A 65 4.32 38.73 -18.76
CA SER A 65 4.40 40.07 -18.16
C SER A 65 5.43 40.98 -18.85
N THR A 66 6.57 40.44 -19.32
CA THR A 66 7.52 41.21 -20.14
C THR A 66 6.95 41.56 -21.52
N LYS A 67 6.25 40.63 -22.20
CA LYS A 67 5.58 40.90 -23.48
C LYS A 67 4.49 41.96 -23.36
N LYS A 68 3.73 41.98 -22.27
CA LYS A 68 2.71 43.00 -22.00
C LYS A 68 3.27 44.40 -21.74
N LYS A 69 4.50 44.52 -21.23
CA LYS A 69 5.16 45.81 -20.99
C LYS A 69 5.87 46.38 -22.21
N ALA A 70 6.14 45.55 -23.22
CA ALA A 70 6.83 45.94 -24.45
C ALA A 70 5.88 46.27 -25.61
N LYS A 71 4.57 46.26 -25.35
CA LYS A 71 3.49 46.58 -26.29
C LYS A 71 2.74 47.80 -25.78
#